data_AF-A0A6L9IN45-F1
#
_entry.id   AF-A0A6L9IN45-F1
#
_cell.length_a   1.000
_cell.length_b   1.000
_cell.length_c   1.000
_cell.angle_alpha   90.00
_cell.angle_beta   90.00
_cell.angle_gamma   90.00
#
_symmetry.space_group_name_H-M   'P 1'
#
loop_
_entity.id
_entity.type
_entity.pdbx_description
1 polymer ?
#
loop_
_entity_poly.entity_id
_entity_poly.type
_entity_poly.pdbx_seq_one_letter_code
_entity_poly.pdbx_strand_id
1 'polypeptide(L)'
;MLYEIHLYVPKTGQLTPSMIEWLYQHGRSTDQPEQFWPVRKLNQRAMARVLVNLDPTLYAQPGDGDDIELIYPNQQIDLRLYVHQRGVILSFPYMGSLLARIVLGISYTYIRFLYEAAGFWSYDPQLNVLSYADDYQSIDETAALMDTVLPKLLNS
;
A
#
# COMPACT_ATOMS: atom_id res chain seq x y z
N MET A 1 4.68 6.48 14.18
CA MET A 1 5.20 5.62 13.10
C MET A 1 4.01 5.12 12.31
N LEU A 2 4.10 5.01 10.99
CA LEU A 2 3.03 4.48 10.14
C LEU A 2 3.38 3.05 9.70
N TYR A 3 2.36 2.21 9.59
CA TYR A 3 2.43 0.95 8.88
C TYR A 3 2.14 1.22 7.41
N GLU A 4 2.92 0.62 6.51
CA GLU A 4 2.86 0.89 5.08
C GLU A 4 2.85 -0.42 4.29
N ILE A 5 1.92 -0.58 3.35
CA ILE A 5 1.93 -1.69 2.39
C ILE A 5 2.05 -1.10 1.00
N HIS A 6 3.08 -1.52 0.28
CA HIS A 6 3.37 -1.02 -1.05
C HIS A 6 2.75 -1.94 -2.10
N LEU A 7 2.02 -1.35 -3.04
CA LEU A 7 1.33 -2.07 -4.09
C LEU A 7 1.91 -1.70 -5.45
N TYR A 8 2.35 -2.70 -6.19
CA TYR A 8 3.00 -2.52 -7.49
C TYR A 8 2.42 -3.43 -8.57
N VAL A 9 2.43 -2.98 -9.83
CA VAL A 9 2.10 -3.81 -10.99
C VAL A 9 3.39 -4.16 -11.74
N PRO A 10 3.96 -5.37 -11.57
CA PRO A 10 5.19 -5.76 -12.26
C PRO A 10 4.98 -5.87 -13.77
N LYS A 11 5.97 -5.45 -14.57
CA LYS A 11 5.93 -5.59 -16.03
C LYS A 11 5.95 -7.04 -16.49
N THR A 12 6.61 -7.90 -15.72
CA THR A 12 6.77 -9.35 -15.95
C THR A 12 5.57 -10.18 -15.48
N GLY A 13 4.60 -9.57 -14.77
CA GLY A 13 3.49 -10.28 -14.13
C GLY A 13 3.80 -10.86 -12.75
N GLN A 14 5.06 -10.84 -12.32
CA GLN A 14 5.49 -11.28 -10.98
C GLN A 14 6.43 -10.26 -10.33
N LEU A 15 6.18 -9.91 -9.07
CA LEU A 15 7.03 -9.05 -8.29
C LEU A 15 8.10 -9.88 -7.57
N THR A 16 9.37 -9.50 -7.71
CA THR A 16 10.51 -10.22 -7.12
C THR A 16 11.26 -9.36 -6.10
N PRO A 17 12.01 -9.98 -5.17
CA PRO A 17 12.84 -9.23 -4.22
C PRO A 17 13.83 -8.26 -4.89
N SER A 18 14.44 -8.67 -6.00
CA SER A 18 15.36 -7.81 -6.76
C SER A 18 14.68 -6.59 -7.38
N MET A 19 13.40 -6.72 -7.79
CA MET A 19 12.62 -5.57 -8.26
C MET A 19 12.32 -4.61 -7.12
N ILE A 20 11.97 -5.13 -5.93
CA ILE A 20 11.78 -4.30 -4.73
C ILE A 20 13.04 -3.56 -4.37
N GLU A 21 14.18 -4.25 -4.31
CA GLU A 21 15.48 -3.63 -4.02
C GLU A 21 15.78 -2.50 -5.01
N TRP A 22 15.56 -2.75 -6.31
CA TRP A 22 15.70 -1.72 -7.34
C TRP A 22 14.77 -0.52 -7.09
N LEU A 23 13.50 -0.76 -6.70
CA LEU A 23 12.55 0.31 -6.40
C LEU A 23 12.95 1.13 -5.17
N TYR A 24 13.54 0.53 -4.15
CA TYR A 24 14.08 1.28 -3.01
C TYR A 24 15.28 2.13 -3.39
N GLN A 25 16.16 1.61 -4.25
CA GLN A 25 17.36 2.32 -4.69
C GLN A 25 17.04 3.45 -5.68
N HIS A 26 16.06 3.25 -6.57
CA HIS A 26 15.82 4.12 -7.72
C HIS A 26 14.40 4.69 -7.80
N GLY A 27 13.49 4.37 -6.88
CA GLY A 27 12.09 4.76 -6.94
C GLY A 27 11.83 6.27 -6.94
N ARG A 28 12.81 7.06 -6.47
CA ARG A 28 12.79 8.55 -6.47
C ARG A 28 13.59 9.18 -7.61
N SER A 29 14.28 8.37 -8.42
CA SER A 29 15.06 8.88 -9.55
C SER A 29 14.13 9.42 -10.64
N THR A 30 14.49 10.59 -11.17
CA THR A 30 13.79 11.23 -12.30
C THR A 30 14.51 10.99 -13.64
N ASP A 31 15.72 10.43 -13.58
CA ASP A 31 16.62 10.21 -14.71
C ASP A 31 16.63 8.77 -15.24
N GLN A 32 16.01 7.80 -14.53
CA GLN A 32 15.92 6.42 -15.02
C GLN A 32 15.00 6.28 -16.25
N PRO A 33 15.50 5.77 -17.40
CA PRO A 33 14.69 5.50 -18.58
C PRO A 33 13.55 4.50 -18.29
N GLU A 34 12.37 4.72 -18.89
CA GLU A 34 11.15 3.94 -18.61
C GLU A 34 11.35 2.42 -18.80
N GLN A 35 12.18 1.99 -19.75
CA GLN A 35 12.43 0.57 -20.01
C GLN A 35 13.05 -0.19 -18.83
N PHE A 36 13.80 0.51 -17.96
CA PHE A 36 14.48 -0.11 -16.82
C PHE A 36 13.60 -0.22 -15.58
N TRP A 37 12.47 0.48 -15.54
CA TRP A 37 11.53 0.36 -14.43
C TRP A 37 10.92 -1.04 -14.40
N PRO A 38 11.00 -1.78 -13.29
CA PRO A 38 10.46 -3.14 -13.20
C PRO A 38 8.92 -3.18 -13.12
N VAL A 39 8.31 -2.04 -12.77
CA VAL A 39 6.87 -1.89 -12.58
C VAL A 39 6.28 -0.95 -13.63
N ARG A 40 4.98 -1.14 -13.93
CA ARG A 40 4.26 -0.32 -14.89
C ARG A 40 4.10 1.11 -14.37
N LYS A 41 4.15 2.07 -15.28
CA LYS A 41 3.72 3.44 -15.00
C LYS A 41 2.20 3.48 -14.84
N LEU A 42 1.73 4.07 -13.75
CA LEU A 42 0.31 4.30 -13.48
C LEU A 42 -0.13 5.68 -13.96
N ASN A 43 -1.40 5.79 -14.34
CA ASN A 43 -2.07 7.08 -14.44
C ASN A 43 -2.78 7.32 -13.10
N GLN A 44 -2.24 8.23 -12.29
CA GLN A 44 -2.68 8.46 -10.92
C GLN A 44 -4.16 8.85 -10.86
N ARG A 45 -4.63 9.73 -11.75
CA ARG A 45 -6.04 10.15 -11.82
C ARG A 45 -6.98 9.00 -12.19
N ALA A 46 -6.59 8.17 -13.14
CA ALA A 46 -7.39 7.01 -13.52
C ALA A 46 -7.44 5.99 -12.37
N MET A 47 -6.32 5.74 -11.70
CA MET A 47 -6.24 4.84 -10.56
C MET A 47 -7.06 5.35 -9.36
N ALA A 48 -6.98 6.65 -9.05
CA ALA A 48 -7.78 7.27 -8.01
C ALA A 48 -9.29 7.12 -8.29
N ARG A 49 -9.72 7.29 -9.54
CA ARG A 49 -11.13 7.04 -9.93
C ARG A 49 -11.54 5.59 -9.74
N VAL A 50 -10.66 4.63 -10.06
CA VAL A 50 -10.93 3.21 -9.84
C VAL A 50 -11.16 2.93 -8.34
N LEU A 51 -10.34 3.52 -7.47
CA LEU A 51 -10.48 3.38 -6.01
C LEU A 51 -11.72 4.09 -5.46
N VAL A 52 -12.06 5.29 -5.95
CA VAL A 52 -13.28 6.00 -5.55
C VAL A 52 -14.54 5.31 -6.06
N ASN A 53 -14.48 4.64 -7.22
CA ASN A 53 -15.59 3.84 -7.71
C ASN A 53 -15.83 2.58 -6.86
N LEU A 54 -14.76 1.99 -6.31
CA LEU A 54 -14.87 0.91 -5.33
C LEU A 54 -15.47 1.44 -4.02
N ASP A 55 -14.91 2.53 -3.51
CA ASP A 55 -15.30 3.15 -2.25
C ASP A 55 -15.57 4.65 -2.43
N PRO A 56 -16.85 5.03 -2.66
CA PRO A 56 -17.26 6.42 -2.85
C PRO A 56 -17.08 7.30 -1.62
N THR A 57 -16.72 6.74 -0.46
CA THR A 57 -16.54 7.49 0.78
C THR A 57 -15.14 8.08 0.93
N LEU A 58 -14.19 7.69 0.07
CA LEU A 58 -12.83 8.19 0.07
C LEU A 58 -12.78 9.69 -0.28
N TYR A 59 -12.07 10.46 0.53
CA TYR A 59 -11.79 11.87 0.25
C TYR A 59 -10.49 12.00 -0.54
N ALA A 60 -10.58 12.50 -1.77
CA ALA A 60 -9.41 12.74 -2.60
C ALA A 60 -8.80 14.11 -2.32
N GLN A 61 -7.48 14.16 -2.13
CA GLN A 61 -6.70 15.38 -2.04
C GLN A 61 -5.44 15.30 -2.91
N PRO A 62 -4.89 16.45 -3.34
CA PRO A 62 -3.61 16.48 -4.03
C PRO A 62 -2.47 15.97 -3.14
N GLY A 63 -1.63 15.10 -3.68
CA GLY A 63 -0.33 14.72 -3.10
C GLY A 63 0.81 15.56 -3.69
N ASP A 64 2.03 15.02 -3.64
CA ASP A 64 3.19 15.67 -4.25
C ASP A 64 3.14 15.57 -5.78
N GLY A 65 3.25 16.72 -6.46
CA GLY A 65 3.22 16.76 -7.93
C GLY A 65 1.88 16.31 -8.51
N ASP A 66 1.89 15.21 -9.26
CA ASP A 66 0.69 14.59 -9.89
C ASP A 66 0.11 13.44 -9.06
N ASP A 67 0.66 13.17 -7.89
CA ASP A 67 0.20 12.12 -7.00
C ASP A 67 -1.11 12.51 -6.31
N ILE A 68 -1.87 11.52 -5.86
CA ILE A 68 -3.19 11.69 -5.25
C ILE A 68 -3.25 10.91 -3.97
N GLU A 69 -3.70 11.55 -2.90
CA GLU A 69 -3.98 10.87 -1.65
C GLU A 69 -5.49 10.68 -1.49
N LEU A 70 -5.91 9.46 -1.16
CA LEU A 70 -7.29 9.11 -0.85
C LEU A 70 -7.38 8.78 0.64
N ILE A 71 -8.21 9.51 1.38
CA ILE A 71 -8.33 9.39 2.82
C ILE A 71 -9.62 8.65 3.17
N TYR A 72 -9.52 7.61 3.98
CA TYR A 72 -10.67 6.92 4.55
C TYR A 72 -11.41 7.85 5.54
N PRO A 73 -12.75 7.94 5.50
CA PRO A 73 -13.50 8.99 6.21
C PRO A 73 -13.42 8.93 7.74
N ASN A 74 -12.98 7.81 8.31
CA ASN A 74 -12.84 7.66 9.75
C ASN A 74 -11.44 8.12 10.24
N GLN A 75 -11.40 9.27 10.91
CA GLN A 75 -10.17 9.85 11.47
C GLN A 75 -9.48 8.98 12.53
N GLN A 76 -10.20 8.10 13.23
CA GLN A 76 -9.59 7.18 14.20
C GLN A 76 -8.81 6.06 13.53
N ILE A 77 -9.17 5.72 12.29
CA ILE A 77 -8.48 4.74 11.47
C ILE A 77 -7.28 5.38 10.76
N ASP A 78 -7.44 6.62 10.28
CA ASP A 78 -6.39 7.38 9.56
C ASP A 78 -5.73 6.56 8.44
N LEU A 79 -6.53 5.75 7.74
CA LEU A 79 -6.10 4.96 6.60
C LEU A 79 -6.05 5.86 5.36
N ARG A 80 -4.93 5.81 4.66
CA ARG A 80 -4.64 6.60 3.46
C ARG A 80 -4.18 5.69 2.34
N LEU A 81 -4.62 5.98 1.11
CA LEU A 81 -4.12 5.38 -0.11
C LEU A 81 -3.39 6.47 -0.89
N TYR A 82 -2.06 6.41 -0.90
CA TYR A 82 -1.22 7.32 -1.67
C TYR A 82 -0.96 6.73 -3.06
N VAL A 83 -1.61 7.30 -4.07
CA VAL A 83 -1.53 6.88 -5.47
C VAL A 83 -0.43 7.69 -6.17
N HIS A 84 0.63 7.02 -6.56
CA HIS A 84 1.76 7.65 -7.24
C HIS A 84 2.06 7.01 -8.60
N GLN A 85 3.02 7.58 -9.34
CA GLN A 85 3.32 7.16 -10.71
C GLN A 85 3.70 5.67 -10.85
N ARG A 86 4.14 5.00 -9.77
CA ARG A 86 4.69 3.64 -9.82
C ARG A 86 3.88 2.62 -9.03
N GLY A 87 2.93 3.06 -8.22
CA GLY A 87 2.23 2.18 -7.30
C GLY A 87 1.17 2.89 -6.47
N VAL A 88 0.63 2.15 -5.51
CA VAL A 88 -0.23 2.67 -4.46
C VAL A 88 0.40 2.29 -3.13
N ILE A 89 0.47 3.21 -2.19
CA ILE A 89 0.93 2.93 -0.82
C ILE A 89 -0.28 3.04 0.09
N LEU A 90 -0.62 1.95 0.77
CA LEU A 90 -1.58 1.95 1.86
C LEU A 90 -0.82 2.30 3.14
N SER A 91 -1.25 3.34 3.86
CA SER A 91 -0.63 3.73 5.12
C SER A 91 -1.65 3.99 6.21
N PHE A 92 -1.36 3.54 7.42
CA PHE A 92 -2.20 3.76 8.60
C PHE A 92 -1.36 3.70 9.88
N PRO A 93 -1.83 4.25 11.02
CA PRO A 93 -1.09 4.21 12.29
C PRO A 93 -0.97 2.78 12.81
N TYR A 94 0.09 2.50 13.59
CA TYR A 94 0.12 1.28 14.39
C TYR A 94 -1.01 1.31 15.41
N MET A 95 -1.77 0.23 15.47
CA MET A 95 -2.93 0.06 16.36
C MET A 95 -2.85 -1.31 17.02
N GLY A 96 -3.48 -1.45 18.18
CA GLY A 96 -3.52 -2.71 18.90
C GLY A 96 -4.89 -3.39 18.80
N SER A 97 -4.90 -4.69 19.09
CA SER A 97 -6.09 -5.49 19.38
C SER A 97 -7.12 -5.47 18.24
N LEU A 98 -8.41 -5.32 18.58
CA LEU A 98 -9.51 -5.33 17.63
C LEU A 98 -9.38 -4.27 16.54
N LEU A 99 -8.85 -3.09 16.87
CA LEU A 99 -8.73 -2.00 15.91
C LEU A 99 -7.71 -2.33 14.82
N ALA A 100 -6.59 -2.97 15.17
CA ALA A 100 -5.62 -3.48 14.19
C ALA A 100 -6.27 -4.42 13.19
N ARG A 101 -7.09 -5.36 13.67
CA ARG A 101 -7.82 -6.33 12.83
C ARG A 101 -8.81 -5.64 11.88
N ILE A 102 -9.52 -4.61 12.36
CA ILE A 102 -10.45 -3.84 11.54
C ILE A 102 -9.70 -3.10 10.43
N VAL A 103 -8.63 -2.37 10.77
CA VAL A 103 -7.87 -1.58 9.80
C VAL A 103 -7.18 -2.47 8.77
N LEU A 104 -6.63 -3.61 9.21
CA LEU A 104 -6.07 -4.61 8.30
C LEU A 104 -7.16 -5.16 7.37
N GLY A 105 -8.33 -5.55 7.89
CA GLY A 105 -9.44 -6.03 7.06
C GLY A 105 -9.86 -5.04 5.97
N ILE A 106 -9.94 -3.75 6.30
CA ILE A 106 -10.22 -2.69 5.32
C ILE A 106 -9.08 -2.59 4.30
N SER A 107 -7.82 -2.54 4.78
CA SER A 107 -6.63 -2.43 3.92
C SER A 107 -6.56 -3.58 2.91
N TYR A 108 -6.76 -4.81 3.38
CA TYR A 108 -6.75 -6.02 2.55
C TYR A 108 -7.92 -6.11 1.57
N THR A 109 -9.03 -5.42 1.85
CA THR A 109 -10.12 -5.26 0.87
C THR A 109 -9.63 -4.46 -0.35
N TYR A 110 -8.91 -3.35 -0.16
CA TYR A 110 -8.33 -2.59 -1.27
C TYR A 110 -7.24 -3.37 -2.00
N ILE A 111 -6.36 -4.06 -1.27
CA ILE A 111 -5.29 -4.88 -1.85
C ILE A 111 -5.90 -5.96 -2.75
N ARG A 112 -6.90 -6.69 -2.22
CA ARG A 112 -7.58 -7.74 -2.97
C ARG A 112 -8.25 -7.20 -4.23
N PHE A 113 -8.96 -6.08 -4.13
CA PHE A 113 -9.58 -5.45 -5.28
C PHE A 113 -8.55 -5.04 -6.34
N LEU A 114 -7.45 -4.39 -5.96
CA LEU A 114 -6.40 -3.96 -6.89
C LEU A 114 -5.68 -5.15 -7.54
N TYR A 115 -5.50 -6.24 -6.80
CA TYR A 115 -5.06 -7.50 -7.34
C TYR A 115 -6.00 -7.99 -8.45
N GLU A 116 -7.31 -8.10 -8.18
CA GLU A 116 -8.29 -8.65 -9.13
C GLU A 116 -8.48 -7.73 -10.36
N ALA A 117 -8.50 -6.42 -10.15
CA ALA A 117 -8.80 -5.44 -11.19
C ALA A 117 -7.59 -5.13 -12.08
N ALA A 118 -6.37 -5.16 -11.55
CA ALA A 118 -5.19 -4.62 -12.23
C ALA A 118 -3.90 -5.43 -12.05
N GLY A 119 -3.94 -6.58 -11.37
CA GLY A 119 -2.79 -7.46 -11.20
C GLY A 119 -1.72 -6.88 -10.27
N PHE A 120 -2.14 -6.11 -9.27
CA PHE A 120 -1.22 -5.62 -8.24
C PHE A 120 -0.67 -6.75 -7.37
N TRP A 121 0.58 -6.59 -6.98
CA TRP A 121 1.29 -7.35 -5.96
C TRP A 121 1.49 -6.46 -4.73
N SER A 122 1.44 -7.07 -3.55
CA SER A 122 1.71 -6.41 -2.28
C SER A 122 3.14 -6.71 -1.81
N TYR A 123 3.77 -5.68 -1.26
CA TYR A 123 5.00 -5.79 -0.49
C TYR A 123 4.80 -5.12 0.85
N ASP A 124 5.02 -5.89 1.91
CA ASP A 124 5.01 -5.43 3.29
C ASP A 124 6.47 -5.21 3.76
N PRO A 125 6.94 -3.97 3.89
CA PRO A 125 8.31 -3.68 4.30
C PRO A 125 8.58 -4.04 5.76
N GLN A 126 7.58 -4.00 6.63
CA GLN A 126 7.74 -4.28 8.06
C GLN A 126 7.93 -5.78 8.32
N LEU A 127 7.24 -6.63 7.56
CA LEU A 127 7.36 -8.10 7.61
C LEU A 127 8.35 -8.66 6.59
N ASN A 128 8.79 -7.84 5.62
CA ASN A 128 9.57 -8.26 4.46
C ASN A 128 8.89 -9.39 3.67
N VAL A 129 7.58 -9.25 3.44
CA VAL A 129 6.75 -10.24 2.76
C VAL A 129 6.32 -9.71 1.40
N LEU A 130 6.46 -10.56 0.37
CA LEU A 130 5.89 -10.36 -0.96
C LEU A 130 4.70 -11.29 -1.11
N SER A 131 3.55 -10.73 -1.49
CA SER A 131 2.33 -11.51 -1.63
C SER A 131 1.58 -11.17 -2.92
N TYR A 132 0.93 -12.20 -3.45
CA TYR A 132 0.05 -12.16 -4.60
C TYR A 132 -1.23 -12.90 -4.22
N ALA A 133 -2.27 -12.15 -3.90
CA ALA A 133 -3.59 -12.66 -3.53
C ALA A 133 -3.72 -13.45 -2.21
N ASP A 134 -2.64 -13.84 -1.54
CA ASP A 134 -2.66 -14.62 -0.27
C ASP A 134 -2.61 -13.76 1.01
N ASP A 135 -2.93 -12.48 0.85
CA ASP A 135 -2.87 -11.43 1.85
C ASP A 135 -3.79 -11.62 3.09
N TYR A 136 -4.74 -12.56 3.05
CA TYR A 136 -5.62 -12.84 4.20
C TYR A 136 -4.94 -13.69 5.28
N GLN A 137 -3.96 -14.53 4.93
CA GLN A 137 -3.22 -15.32 5.92
C GLN A 137 -2.33 -14.43 6.80
N SER A 138 -1.89 -13.29 6.28
CA SER A 138 -1.03 -12.34 7.00
C SER A 138 -1.79 -11.43 7.96
N ILE A 139 -3.14 -11.40 7.99
CA ILE A 139 -3.89 -10.50 8.90
C ILE A 139 -3.55 -10.78 10.37
N ASP A 140 -3.59 -12.06 10.77
CA ASP A 140 -3.34 -12.44 12.16
C ASP A 140 -1.87 -12.21 12.56
N GLU A 141 -0.94 -12.52 11.66
CA GLU A 141 0.50 -12.29 11.87
C GLU A 141 0.82 -10.79 11.96
N THR A 142 0.22 -9.98 11.08
CA THR A 142 0.39 -8.52 11.07
C THR A 142 -0.21 -7.89 12.32
N ALA A 143 -1.41 -8.32 12.73
CA ALA A 143 -2.04 -7.86 13.96
C ALA A 143 -1.19 -8.20 15.19
N ALA A 144 -0.66 -9.43 15.26
CA ALA A 144 0.25 -9.84 16.32
C ALA A 144 1.53 -9.01 16.34
N LEU A 145 2.13 -8.72 15.18
CA LEU A 145 3.27 -7.81 15.08
C LEU A 145 2.93 -6.44 15.67
N MET A 146 1.80 -5.84 15.26
CA MET A 146 1.40 -4.52 15.76
C MET A 146 1.21 -4.51 17.28
N ASP A 147 0.58 -5.55 17.83
CA ASP A 147 0.40 -5.72 19.27
C ASP A 147 1.72 -5.81 20.03
N THR A 148 2.77 -6.41 19.44
CA THR A 148 4.10 -6.48 20.08
C THR A 148 4.90 -5.18 19.97
N VAL A 149 4.69 -4.39 18.92
CA VAL A 149 5.45 -3.16 18.64
C VAL A 149 4.83 -1.95 19.34
N LEU A 150 3.50 -1.88 19.43
CA LEU A 150 2.78 -0.72 19.99
C LEU A 150 3.24 -0.36 21.42
N PRO A 151 3.42 -1.31 22.37
CA PRO A 151 3.88 -0.98 23.72
C PRO A 151 5.30 -0.39 23.74
N LYS A 152 6.14 -0.76 22.78
CA LYS A 152 7.51 -0.21 22.67
C LYS A 152 7.47 1.23 22.17
N LEU A 153 6.60 1.52 21.21
CA LEU A 153 6.42 2.87 20.65
C LEU A 153 5.82 3.86 21.67
N LEU A 154 4.95 3.41 22.58
CA LEU A 154 4.36 4.27 23.62
C LEU A 154 5.33 4.60 24.77
N ASN A 155 6.36 3.79 24.95
CA ASN A 155 7.38 3.96 25.99
C ASN A 155 8.67 4.62 25.46
N SER A 156 8.64 5.12 24.22
CA SER A 156 9.75 5.80 23.53
C SER A 156 9.72 7.31 23.74
#